data_AF-A0AAW6QZV6-F1
#
_entry.id   AF-A0AAW6QZV6-F1
#
_cell.length_a   1.000
_cell.length_b   1.000
_cell.length_c   1.000
_cell.angle_alpha   90.00
_cell.angle_beta   90.00
_cell.angle_gamma   90.00
#
_symmetry.space_group_name_H-M   'P 1'
#
loop_
_entity.id
_entity.type
_entity.pdbx_description
1 polymer ?
#
loop_
_entity_poly.entity_id
_entity_poly.type
_entity_poly.pdbx_seq_one_letter_code
_entity_poly.pdbx_strand_id
1 'polypeptide(L)'
;MEGREFANVLRSVDLHIRYYNQQGSGKQRALAKLLVEFQERAREHYGWPSYRISRPIESEVVKDSQQPAFHEGGSKTIELSVHERDPAARKACILHFGATCQVCGFDFEKTYGTLGQGFIHVHHRIDLALVRNRSVINPIEDLIPVCPNCHAMLHSSQPAMAVEDLKIIIKSQKATN
;
A
#
# COMPACT_ATOMS: atom_id res chain seq x y z
N MET A 1 -20.99 -6.09 11.29
CA MET A 1 -19.75 -5.82 12.02
C MET A 1 -20.08 -5.75 13.49
N GLU A 2 -19.50 -6.63 14.30
CA GLU A 2 -19.61 -6.51 15.75
C GLU A 2 -18.69 -5.37 16.24
N GLY A 3 -19.06 -4.68 17.33
CA GLY A 3 -18.27 -3.53 17.84
C GLY A 3 -16.80 -3.87 18.15
N ARG A 4 -16.48 -5.16 18.35
CA ARG A 4 -15.12 -5.67 18.54
C ARG A 4 -14.29 -5.68 17.25
N GLU A 5 -14.90 -6.01 16.12
CA GLU A 5 -14.23 -5.99 14.81
C GLU A 5 -13.90 -4.55 14.41
N PHE A 6 -14.82 -3.62 14.65
CA PHE A 6 -14.61 -2.20 14.37
C PHE A 6 -13.46 -1.62 15.22
N ALA A 7 -13.37 -1.99 16.49
CA ALA A 7 -12.27 -1.57 17.35
C ALA A 7 -10.90 -2.05 16.83
N ASN A 8 -10.84 -3.24 16.25
CA ASN A 8 -9.60 -3.75 15.64
C ASN A 8 -9.20 -2.95 14.39
N VAL A 9 -10.17 -2.51 13.59
CA VAL A 9 -9.93 -1.64 12.44
C VAL A 9 -9.35 -0.30 12.90
N LEU A 10 -9.97 0.37 13.88
CA LEU A 10 -9.48 1.65 14.41
C LEU A 10 -8.06 1.52 14.99
N ARG A 11 -7.78 0.42 15.70
CA ARG A 11 -6.46 0.13 16.25
C ARG A 11 -5.41 -0.06 15.17
N SER A 12 -5.74 -0.71 14.05
CA SER A 12 -4.83 -0.87 12.92
C SER A 12 -4.45 0.49 12.31
N VAL A 13 -5.41 1.40 12.20
CA VAL A 13 -5.18 2.75 11.66
C VAL A 13 -4.33 3.60 12.62
N ASP A 14 -4.59 3.52 13.93
CA ASP A 14 -3.76 4.18 14.95
C ASP A 14 -2.29 3.71 14.90
N LEU A 15 -2.06 2.40 14.79
CA LEU A 15 -0.71 1.83 14.67
C LEU A 15 0.02 2.32 13.40
N HIS A 16 -0.70 2.41 12.28
CA HIS A 16 -0.18 2.97 11.04
C HIS A 16 0.25 4.44 11.21
N ILE A 17 -0.62 5.27 11.79
CA ILE A 17 -0.32 6.69 12.08
C ILE A 17 0.94 6.80 12.94
N ARG A 18 1.06 6.01 14.01
CA ARG A 18 2.22 6.03 14.90
C ARG A 18 3.51 5.66 14.20
N TYR A 19 3.48 4.60 13.39
CA TYR A 19 4.65 4.13 12.65
C TYR A 19 5.18 5.25 11.72
N TYR A 20 4.33 5.85 10.90
CA TYR A 20 4.76 6.90 9.97
C TYR A 20 5.16 8.21 10.69
N ASN A 21 4.50 8.55 11.80
CA ASN A 21 4.88 9.70 12.61
C ASN A 21 6.28 9.52 13.24
N GLN A 22 6.68 8.30 13.59
CA GLN A 22 8.01 7.99 14.15
C GLN A 22 9.13 8.03 13.10
N GLN A 23 8.82 7.77 11.83
CA GLN A 23 9.79 7.80 10.71
C GLN A 23 10.08 9.22 10.20
N GLY A 24 9.59 10.25 10.88
CA GLY A 24 10.02 11.64 10.71
C GLY A 24 9.49 12.40 9.48
N SER A 25 9.00 11.73 8.44
CA SER A 25 8.65 12.37 7.16
C SER A 25 7.16 12.70 6.93
N GLY A 26 6.27 12.39 7.88
CA GLY A 26 4.86 12.70 7.70
C GLY A 26 4.06 12.60 8.98
N LYS A 27 3.74 13.75 9.59
CA LYS A 27 2.74 13.79 10.66
C LYS A 27 1.38 13.55 10.01
N GLN A 28 0.84 12.33 10.08
CA GLN A 28 -0.48 11.97 9.52
C GLN A 28 -1.65 12.60 10.31
N ARG A 29 -1.61 13.92 10.52
CA ARG A 29 -2.53 14.69 11.37
C ARG A 29 -3.96 14.66 10.84
N ALA A 30 -4.14 14.69 9.52
CA ALA A 30 -5.45 14.58 8.90
C ALA A 30 -6.09 13.22 9.16
N LEU A 31 -5.32 12.14 9.03
CA LEU A 31 -5.79 10.79 9.30
C LEU A 31 -6.05 10.57 10.80
N ALA A 32 -5.20 11.11 11.67
CA ALA A 32 -5.42 11.10 13.12
C ALA A 32 -6.71 11.84 13.53
N LYS A 33 -6.98 12.99 12.89
CA LYS A 33 -8.21 13.75 13.12
C LYS A 33 -9.45 12.97 12.65
N LEU A 34 -9.40 12.43 11.44
CA LEU A 34 -10.48 11.58 10.90
C LEU A 34 -10.73 10.36 11.79
N LEU A 35 -9.68 9.72 12.31
CA LEU A 35 -9.80 8.56 13.18
C LEU A 35 -10.58 8.89 14.47
N VAL A 36 -10.30 10.06 15.06
CA VAL A 36 -11.02 10.55 16.25
C VAL A 36 -12.50 10.84 15.91
N GLU A 37 -12.75 11.56 14.81
CA GLU A 37 -14.12 11.90 14.39
C GLU A 37 -14.97 10.65 14.10
N PHE A 38 -14.40 9.65 13.42
CA PHE A 38 -15.08 8.39 13.14
C PHE A 38 -15.40 7.61 14.41
N GLN A 39 -14.50 7.62 15.38
CA GLN A 39 -14.72 6.95 16.65
C GLN A 39 -15.83 7.60 17.47
N GLU A 40 -15.89 8.93 17.51
CA GLU A 40 -16.95 9.67 18.21
C GLU A 40 -18.32 9.40 17.59
N ARG A 41 -18.42 9.47 16.25
CA ARG A 41 -19.66 9.14 15.53
C ARG A 41 -20.09 7.69 15.74
N ALA A 42 -19.14 6.75 15.76
CA ALA A 42 -19.45 5.35 15.99
C ALA A 42 -20.00 5.08 17.40
N ARG A 43 -19.46 5.79 18.41
CA ARG A 43 -19.98 5.75 19.78
C ARG A 43 -21.40 6.32 19.85
N GLU A 44 -21.65 7.47 19.22
CA GLU A 44 -22.95 8.15 19.25
C GLU A 44 -24.04 7.37 18.51
N HIS A 45 -23.72 6.84 17.33
CA HIS A 45 -24.71 6.22 16.47
C HIS A 45 -24.94 4.74 16.76
N TYR A 46 -23.91 4.01 17.20
CA TYR A 46 -23.98 2.55 17.40
C TYR A 46 -23.74 2.12 18.86
N GLY A 47 -23.43 3.05 19.78
CA GLY A 47 -23.16 2.73 21.17
C GLY A 47 -21.86 1.96 21.41
N TRP A 48 -20.93 1.96 20.43
CA TRP A 48 -19.72 1.15 20.52
C TRP A 48 -18.68 1.74 21.49
N PRO A 49 -17.91 0.89 22.20
CA PRO A 49 -16.93 1.36 23.17
C PRO A 49 -15.84 2.21 22.52
N SER A 50 -15.44 3.31 23.18
CA SER A 50 -14.34 4.14 22.69
C SER A 50 -12.99 3.47 23.02
N TYR A 51 -12.15 3.28 22.00
CA TYR A 51 -10.78 2.80 22.16
C TYR A 51 -9.84 3.96 22.50
N ARG A 52 -8.90 3.77 23.43
CA ARG A 52 -8.01 4.85 23.89
C ARG A 52 -6.87 5.07 22.88
N ILE A 53 -7.08 5.95 21.90
CA ILE A 53 -6.03 6.44 21.00
C ILE A 53 -5.10 7.38 21.79
N SER A 54 -3.78 7.20 21.67
CA SER A 54 -2.82 8.11 22.28
C SER A 54 -2.93 9.47 21.60
N ARG A 55 -3.35 10.51 22.35
CA ARG A 55 -3.36 11.90 21.88
C ARG A 55 -1.98 12.26 21.29
N PRO A 56 -1.91 13.04 20.18
CA PRO A 56 -0.65 13.58 19.72
C PRO A 56 -0.01 14.38 20.85
N ILE A 57 1.24 14.07 21.18
CA ILE A 57 2.01 14.81 22.18
C ILE A 57 2.17 16.25 21.62
N GLU A 58 1.59 17.23 22.31
CA GLU A 58 1.93 18.64 22.11
C GLU A 58 3.36 18.82 22.64
N SER A 59 4.34 18.76 21.74
CA SER A 59 5.73 19.00 22.11
C SER A 59 5.97 20.51 22.20
N GLU A 60 6.33 20.98 23.40
CA GLU A 60 6.85 22.32 23.64
C GLU A 60 8.06 22.60 22.73
N VAL A 61 8.05 23.80 22.14
CA VAL A 61 9.01 24.25 21.14
C VAL A 61 10.32 24.64 21.82
N VAL A 62 11.32 23.76 21.77
CA VAL A 62 12.72 24.16 22.04
C VAL A 62 13.28 24.80 20.78
N LYS A 63 13.53 26.11 20.85
CA LYS A 63 14.28 26.85 19.83
C LYS A 63 15.77 26.58 20.02
N ASP A 64 16.40 25.96 19.03
CA ASP A 64 17.79 26.29 18.70
C ASP A 64 18.04 26.17 17.19
N SER A 65 19.04 26.95 16.84
CA SER A 65 19.37 27.76 15.68
C SER A 65 19.82 27.02 14.41
N GLN A 66 19.58 27.69 13.28
CA GLN A 66 20.10 27.42 11.93
C GLN A 66 19.82 26.04 11.34
N GLN A 67 18.53 25.74 11.12
CA GLN A 67 18.16 24.76 10.10
C GLN A 67 18.32 25.39 8.70
N PRO A 68 18.82 24.65 7.69
CA PRO A 68 18.70 25.09 6.31
C PRO A 68 17.23 25.37 6.03
N ALA A 69 16.92 26.53 5.45
CA ALA A 69 15.56 26.82 5.02
C ALA A 69 15.19 25.85 3.89
N PHE A 70 14.47 24.78 4.23
CA PHE A 70 13.90 23.86 3.25
C PHE A 70 12.55 24.42 2.82
N HIS A 71 12.47 24.84 1.56
CA HIS A 71 11.21 25.28 0.96
C HIS A 71 10.37 24.05 0.60
N GLU A 72 9.33 23.79 1.39
CA GLU A 72 8.28 22.82 1.07
C GLU A 72 6.99 23.57 0.69
N GLY A 73 6.15 22.96 -0.15
CA GLY A 73 4.89 23.56 -0.61
C GLY A 73 4.94 24.20 -2.00
N GLY A 74 6.00 23.99 -2.78
CA GLY A 74 5.99 24.31 -4.21
C GLY A 74 4.96 23.46 -4.94
N SER A 75 3.92 24.08 -5.51
CA SER A 75 3.02 23.40 -6.43
C SER A 75 3.76 23.18 -7.75
N LYS A 76 3.99 21.92 -8.10
CA LYS A 76 4.48 21.53 -9.41
C LYS A 76 3.30 21.03 -10.21
N THR A 77 2.90 21.76 -11.23
CA THR A 77 1.91 21.26 -12.20
C THR A 77 2.61 20.19 -13.03
N ILE A 78 2.18 18.94 -12.88
CA ILE A 78 2.67 17.80 -13.65
C ILE A 78 1.59 17.47 -14.68
N GLU A 79 1.93 17.54 -15.97
CA GLU A 79 1.08 16.98 -17.02
C GLU A 79 1.21 15.45 -16.95
N LEU A 80 0.17 14.79 -16.42
CA LEU A 80 0.12 13.34 -16.31
C LEU A 80 -0.48 12.75 -17.59
N SER A 81 0.34 12.04 -18.36
CA SER A 81 -0.14 11.14 -19.42
C SER A 81 -0.58 9.82 -18.78
N VAL A 82 -1.89 9.69 -18.53
CA VAL A 82 -2.47 8.43 -18.04
C VAL A 82 -2.51 7.45 -19.20
N HIS A 83 -1.68 6.40 -19.13
CA HIS A 83 -1.77 5.28 -20.04
C HIS A 83 -2.93 4.39 -19.58
N GLU A 84 -3.97 4.31 -20.39
CA GLU A 84 -5.12 3.46 -20.12
C GLU A 84 -4.68 1.98 -20.08
N ARG A 85 -4.99 1.29 -18.99
CA ARG A 85 -4.71 -0.15 -18.84
C ARG A 85 -5.98 -0.91 -19.18
N ASP A 86 -5.90 -1.87 -20.10
CA ASP A 86 -7.03 -2.70 -20.49
C ASP A 86 -7.50 -3.60 -19.31
N PRO A 87 -8.71 -3.40 -18.77
CA PRO A 87 -9.26 -4.25 -17.72
C PRO A 87 -9.42 -5.72 -18.16
N ALA A 88 -9.61 -5.98 -19.45
CA ALA A 88 -9.72 -7.32 -20.00
C ALA A 88 -8.38 -8.08 -19.90
N ALA A 89 -7.26 -7.40 -20.15
CA ALA A 89 -5.93 -7.99 -19.97
C ALA A 89 -5.68 -8.36 -18.50
N ARG A 90 -6.03 -7.48 -17.55
CA ARG A 90 -5.97 -7.82 -16.11
C ARG A 90 -6.81 -9.06 -15.80
N LYS A 91 -8.05 -9.10 -16.28
CA LYS A 91 -8.97 -10.21 -16.03
C LYS A 91 -8.43 -11.53 -16.61
N ALA A 92 -7.92 -11.51 -17.83
CA ALA A 92 -7.32 -12.68 -18.48
C ALA A 92 -6.10 -13.20 -17.72
N CYS A 93 -5.22 -12.30 -17.25
CA CYS A 93 -4.07 -12.65 -16.41
C CYS A 93 -4.50 -13.37 -15.13
N ILE A 94 -5.48 -12.83 -14.41
CA ILE A 94 -5.98 -13.42 -13.15
C ILE A 94 -6.74 -14.73 -13.41
N LEU A 95 -7.51 -14.83 -14.50
CA LEU A 95 -8.17 -16.09 -14.87
C LEU A 95 -7.17 -17.21 -15.14
N HIS A 96 -6.02 -16.88 -15.73
CA HIS A 96 -5.00 -17.86 -16.05
C HIS A 96 -4.15 -18.26 -14.82
N PHE A 97 -3.65 -17.28 -14.07
CA PHE A 97 -2.70 -17.51 -12.97
C PHE A 97 -3.33 -17.62 -11.57
N GLY A 98 -4.59 -17.21 -11.43
CA GLY A 98 -5.26 -17.04 -10.13
C GLY A 98 -4.89 -15.74 -9.42
N ALA A 99 -5.55 -15.49 -8.28
CA ALA A 99 -5.33 -14.32 -7.42
C ALA A 99 -4.29 -14.57 -6.31
N THR A 100 -3.29 -15.40 -6.59
CA THR A 100 -2.18 -15.70 -5.67
C THR A 100 -0.91 -15.00 -6.14
N CYS A 101 -0.15 -14.43 -5.20
CA CYS A 101 1.10 -13.76 -5.52
C CYS A 101 2.11 -14.75 -6.11
N GLN A 102 2.52 -14.50 -7.35
CA GLN A 102 3.47 -15.37 -8.05
C GLN A 102 4.90 -15.26 -7.50
N VAL A 103 5.21 -14.26 -6.68
CA VAL A 103 6.53 -14.09 -6.04
C VAL A 103 6.60 -14.86 -4.71
N CYS A 104 5.73 -14.53 -3.76
CA CYS A 104 5.83 -15.03 -2.38
C CYS A 104 4.76 -16.08 -2.01
N GLY A 105 3.82 -16.37 -2.89
CA GLY A 105 2.72 -17.32 -2.67
C GLY A 105 1.58 -16.80 -1.79
N PHE A 106 1.60 -15.51 -1.40
CA PHE A 106 0.54 -14.93 -0.57
C PHE A 106 -0.80 -14.92 -1.31
N ASP A 107 -1.85 -15.36 -0.60
CA ASP A 107 -3.21 -15.45 -1.09
C ASP A 107 -4.12 -14.69 -0.13
N PHE A 108 -4.74 -13.62 -0.65
CA PHE A 108 -5.59 -12.73 0.15
C PHE A 108 -6.88 -13.41 0.58
N GLU A 109 -7.49 -14.24 -0.26
CA GLU A 109 -8.74 -14.92 0.07
C GLU A 109 -8.49 -15.99 1.14
N LYS A 110 -7.38 -16.74 1.04
CA LYS A 110 -7.01 -17.71 2.09
C LYS A 110 -6.67 -17.05 3.42
N THR A 111 -6.10 -15.84 3.40
CA THR A 111 -5.65 -15.14 4.61
C THR A 111 -6.76 -14.31 5.26
N TYR A 112 -7.59 -13.65 4.45
CA TYR A 112 -8.59 -12.67 4.91
C TYR A 112 -10.03 -13.08 4.60
N GLY A 113 -10.27 -14.25 4.03
CA GLY A 113 -11.59 -14.72 3.63
C GLY A 113 -12.16 -13.89 2.48
N THR A 114 -13.48 -13.70 2.47
CA THR A 114 -14.20 -12.97 1.41
C THR A 114 -13.71 -11.54 1.19
N LEU A 115 -13.15 -10.89 2.22
CA LEU A 115 -12.54 -9.56 2.12
C LEU A 115 -11.38 -9.53 1.11
N GLY A 116 -10.64 -10.64 1.00
CA GLY A 116 -9.51 -10.78 0.10
C GLY A 116 -9.85 -11.35 -1.29
N GLN A 117 -11.13 -11.65 -1.55
CA GLN A 117 -11.54 -12.34 -2.78
C GLN A 117 -11.19 -11.51 -4.02
N GLY A 118 -10.40 -12.10 -4.92
CA GLY A 118 -9.93 -11.45 -6.15
C GLY A 118 -8.97 -10.26 -5.94
N PHE A 119 -8.55 -9.99 -4.70
CA PHE A 119 -7.64 -8.91 -4.38
C PHE A 119 -6.19 -9.32 -4.71
N ILE A 120 -5.68 -8.78 -5.81
CA ILE A 120 -4.30 -8.94 -6.23
C ILE A 120 -3.91 -7.79 -7.18
N HIS A 121 -2.64 -7.37 -7.12
CA HIS A 121 -2.08 -6.44 -8.10
C HIS A 121 -1.59 -7.23 -9.32
N VAL A 122 -1.59 -6.58 -10.49
CA VAL A 122 -1.00 -7.14 -11.72
C VAL A 122 0.15 -6.24 -12.14
N HIS A 123 1.33 -6.83 -12.22
CA HIS A 123 2.58 -6.18 -12.60
C HIS A 123 2.93 -6.52 -14.04
N HIS A 124 3.54 -5.57 -14.77
CA HIS A 124 4.09 -5.85 -16.10
C HIS A 124 5.51 -6.38 -15.92
N ARG A 125 5.83 -7.55 -16.49
CA ARG A 125 7.18 -8.13 -16.46
C ARG A 125 8.21 -7.25 -17.17
N ILE A 126 7.76 -6.45 -18.13
CA ILE A 126 8.55 -5.43 -18.82
C ILE A 126 7.87 -4.09 -18.59
N ASP A 127 8.59 -3.12 -18.04
CA ASP A 127 8.05 -1.78 -17.79
C ASP A 127 7.50 -1.14 -19.07
N LEU A 128 6.22 -0.77 -19.06
CA LEU A 128 5.57 -0.07 -20.18
C LEU A 128 6.32 1.21 -20.57
N ALA A 129 6.97 1.88 -19.61
CA ALA A 129 7.76 3.09 -19.85
C ALA A 129 8.97 2.85 -20.79
N LEU A 130 9.49 1.62 -20.84
CA LEU A 130 10.57 1.23 -21.75
C LEU A 130 10.04 0.84 -23.13
N VAL A 131 8.77 0.44 -23.23
CA VAL A 131 8.16 -0.06 -24.46
C VAL A 131 7.28 1.03 -25.07
N ARG A 132 7.92 2.02 -25.71
CA ARG A 132 7.27 3.20 -26.30
C ARG A 132 6.19 2.92 -27.36
N ASN A 133 5.92 1.66 -27.76
CA ASN A 133 5.08 1.33 -28.92
C ASN A 133 4.34 -0.03 -28.88
N ARG A 134 4.16 -0.69 -27.72
CA ARG A 134 3.31 -1.91 -27.70
C ARG A 134 1.84 -1.54 -27.52
N SER A 135 1.10 -1.48 -28.62
CA SER A 135 -0.37 -1.40 -28.63
C SER A 135 -1.04 -2.73 -28.29
N VAL A 136 -0.29 -3.84 -28.32
CA VAL A 136 -0.79 -5.18 -28.01
C VAL A 136 0.08 -5.77 -26.91
N ILE A 137 -0.57 -6.13 -25.79
CA ILE A 137 0.05 -6.87 -24.69
C ILE A 137 -0.54 -8.27 -24.66
N ASN A 138 0.28 -9.26 -24.29
CA ASN A 138 -0.18 -10.61 -24.00
C ASN A 138 -0.39 -10.75 -22.48
N PRO A 139 -1.63 -10.94 -21.99
CA PRO A 139 -1.91 -11.04 -20.56
C PRO A 139 -1.21 -12.18 -19.81
N ILE A 140 -0.71 -13.19 -20.53
CA ILE A 140 -0.04 -14.35 -19.96
C ILE A 140 1.48 -14.12 -19.93
N GLU A 141 2.03 -13.55 -21.00
CA GLU A 141 3.48 -13.37 -21.15
C GLU A 141 3.98 -12.05 -20.56
N ASP A 142 3.19 -10.99 -20.63
CA ASP A 142 3.62 -9.65 -20.23
C ASP A 142 3.18 -9.28 -18.80
N LEU A 143 2.18 -9.98 -18.25
CA LEU A 143 1.58 -9.66 -16.95
C LEU A 143 1.79 -10.77 -15.93
N ILE A 144 1.80 -10.39 -14.65
CA ILE A 144 1.93 -11.35 -13.56
C ILE A 144 1.22 -10.87 -12.28
N PRO A 145 0.43 -11.72 -11.60
CA PRO A 145 -0.18 -11.36 -10.32
C PRO A 145 0.84 -11.32 -9.18
N VAL A 146 0.84 -10.25 -8.41
CA VAL A 146 1.72 -10.03 -7.25
C VAL A 146 0.95 -9.35 -6.11
N CYS A 147 1.35 -9.60 -4.85
CA CYS A 147 0.77 -8.88 -3.71
C CYS A 147 1.30 -7.44 -3.67
N PRO A 148 0.62 -6.50 -2.99
CA PRO A 148 1.05 -5.10 -2.88
C PRO A 148 2.48 -4.93 -2.35
N ASN A 149 2.90 -5.77 -1.40
CA ASN A 149 4.24 -5.71 -0.82
C ASN A 149 5.31 -6.11 -1.83
N CYS A 150 5.13 -7.24 -2.54
CA CYS A 150 6.05 -7.63 -3.61
C CYS A 150 6.02 -6.63 -4.77
N HIS A 151 4.86 -6.08 -5.10
CA HIS A 151 4.74 -5.06 -6.14
C HIS A 151 5.58 -3.82 -5.82
N ALA A 152 5.54 -3.35 -4.57
CA ALA A 152 6.37 -2.23 -4.12
C ALA A 152 7.87 -2.55 -4.24
N MET A 153 8.29 -3.77 -3.91
CA MET A 153 9.70 -4.19 -4.02
C MET A 153 10.15 -4.34 -5.48
N LEU A 154 9.28 -4.77 -6.39
CA LEU A 154 9.61 -4.80 -7.83
C LEU A 154 9.88 -3.39 -8.36
N HIS A 155 9.13 -2.39 -7.88
CA HIS A 155 9.28 -0.99 -8.27
C HIS A 155 10.24 -0.18 -7.38
N SER A 156 11.05 -0.83 -6.53
CA SER A 156 12.07 -0.10 -5.75
C SER A 156 13.28 0.31 -6.59
N SER A 157 13.37 -0.16 -7.83
CA SER A 157 14.36 0.25 -8.84
C SER A 157 13.66 0.71 -10.12
N GLN A 158 14.37 1.51 -10.93
CA GLN A 158 13.94 1.86 -12.28
C GLN A 158 15.04 1.46 -13.28
N PRO A 159 14.77 0.57 -14.25
CA PRO A 159 13.52 -0.18 -14.43
C PRO A 159 13.19 -1.14 -13.28
N ALA A 160 11.93 -1.56 -13.22
CA ALA A 160 11.46 -2.51 -12.23
C ALA A 160 12.31 -3.79 -12.25
N MET A 161 12.58 -4.31 -11.06
CA MET A 161 13.31 -5.57 -10.86
C MET A 161 12.54 -6.74 -11.47
N ALA A 162 13.24 -7.74 -11.99
CA ALA A 162 12.59 -8.96 -12.45
C ALA A 162 11.96 -9.73 -11.28
N VAL A 163 10.81 -10.35 -11.55
CA VAL A 163 10.08 -11.19 -10.59
C VAL A 163 10.97 -12.32 -10.06
N GLU A 164 11.76 -12.92 -10.96
CA GLU A 164 12.65 -14.02 -10.65
C GLU A 164 13.75 -13.63 -9.66
N ASP A 165 14.28 -12.40 -9.75
CA ASP A 165 15.28 -11.88 -8.83
C ASP A 165 14.67 -11.70 -7.42
N LEU A 166 13.48 -11.12 -7.33
CA LEU A 166 12.80 -10.95 -6.05
C LEU A 166 12.45 -12.29 -5.39
N LYS A 167 12.12 -13.32 -6.19
CA LYS A 167 11.94 -14.69 -5.67
C LYS A 167 13.22 -15.23 -5.04
N ILE A 168 14.37 -15.00 -5.66
CA ILE A 168 15.67 -15.45 -5.15
C ILE A 168 15.97 -14.76 -3.82
N ILE A 169 15.78 -13.44 -3.75
CA ILE A 169 15.97 -12.65 -2.52
C ILE A 169 15.09 -13.19 -1.37
N ILE A 170 13.80 -13.45 -1.63
CA ILE A 170 12.92 -13.96 -0.58
C ILE A 170 13.30 -15.38 -0.15
N LYS A 171 13.71 -16.24 -1.09
CA LYS A 171 14.14 -17.61 -0.79
C LYS A 171 15.42 -17.65 0.04
N SER A 172 16.40 -16.80 -0.27
CA SER A 172 17.67 -16.76 0.50
C SER A 172 17.44 -16.35 1.95
N GLN A 173 16.55 -15.39 2.21
CA GLN A 173 16.21 -14.97 3.58
C GLN A 173 15.45 -16.05 4.35
N LYS A 174 14.59 -16.83 3.68
CA LYS A 174 13.87 -17.95 4.31
C LYS A 174 14.72 -19.18 4.59
N ALA A 175 15.82 -19.39 3.87
CA ALA A 175 16.74 -20.51 4.12
C ALA A 175 17.71 -20.22 5.29
N THR A 176 17.78 -18.96 5.71
CA THR A 176 18.68 -18.50 6.79
C THR A 176 17.97 -18.42 8.15
N ASN A 177 16.64 -18.62 8.18
CA ASN A 177 15.78 -18.64 9.36
C ASN A 177 15.16 -20.03 9.55
#